data_AF-A0A2E5USK2-F1
#
_entry.id   AF-A0A2E5USK2-F1
#
_cell.length_a   1.000
_cell.length_b   1.000
_cell.length_c   1.000
_cell.angle_alpha   90.00
_cell.angle_beta   90.00
_cell.angle_gamma   90.00
#
_symmetry.space_group_name_H-M   'P 1'
#
loop_
_entity.id
_entity.type
_entity.pdbx_description
1 polymer ?
#
loop_
_entity_poly.entity_id
_entity_poly.type
_entity_poly.pdbx_seq_one_letter_code
_entity_poly.pdbx_strand_id
1 'polypeptide(L)' 'MENIQNTYSELPKDFHRSTRPTPVSKPKTLSINYELANELSIDTSDEMQLLEYFSGNTVP' A
#
# COMPACT_ATOMS: atom_id res chain seq x y z
N MET A 1 -8.20 1.86 -9.57
CA MET A 1 -7.23 2.72 -8.88
C MET A 1 -8.00 3.74 -8.09
N GLU A 2 -7.99 3.61 -6.77
CA GLU A 2 -8.54 4.61 -5.87
C GLU A 2 -7.80 5.93 -6.05
N ASN A 3 -8.53 7.03 -5.97
CA ASN A 3 -8.02 8.36 -6.21
C ASN A 3 -7.28 8.85 -4.95
N ILE A 4 -6.08 8.33 -4.68
CA ILE A 4 -5.27 8.71 -3.52
C ILE A 4 -4.84 10.17 -3.65
N GLN A 5 -5.25 11.00 -2.68
CA GLN A 5 -4.78 12.38 -2.58
C GLN A 5 -3.61 12.47 -1.60
N ASN A 6 -2.40 12.61 -2.14
CA ASN A 6 -1.16 12.68 -1.37
C ASN A 6 -0.87 14.11 -0.87
N THR A 7 -1.82 14.76 -0.21
CA THR A 7 -1.71 16.17 0.20
C THR A 7 -0.53 16.45 1.15
N TYR A 8 -0.10 15.46 1.94
CA TYR A 8 1.11 15.60 2.78
C TYR A 8 2.40 15.79 1.96
N SER A 9 2.44 15.26 0.74
CA SER A 9 3.60 15.42 -0.16
C SER A 9 3.72 16.82 -0.77
N GLU A 10 2.68 17.65 -0.62
CA GLU A 10 2.65 19.04 -1.09
C GLU A 10 3.25 20.01 -0.05
N LEU A 11 3.48 19.55 1.19
CA LEU A 11 4.16 20.33 2.21
C LEU A 11 5.62 20.63 1.83
N PRO A 12 6.26 21.64 2.45
CA PRO A 12 7.66 21.92 2.20
C PRO A 12 8.56 20.69 2.42
N LYS A 13 9.66 20.61 1.66
CA LYS A 13 10.57 19.45 1.69
C LYS A 13 11.14 19.15 3.06
N ASP A 14 11.13 20.08 4.00
CA ASP A 14 11.58 19.83 5.38
C ASP A 14 10.65 18.89 6.16
N PHE A 15 9.39 18.74 5.73
CA PHE A 15 8.38 17.89 6.37
C PHE A 15 8.40 16.44 5.88
N HIS A 16 9.05 16.14 4.75
CA HIS A 16 9.03 14.79 4.20
C HIS A 16 10.29 14.43 3.42
N ARG A 17 10.46 13.13 3.18
CA ARG A 17 11.48 12.58 2.28
C ARG A 17 10.82 11.57 1.37
N SER A 18 11.12 11.66 0.07
CA SER A 18 10.72 10.61 -0.87
C SER A 18 11.62 9.39 -0.65
N THR A 19 11.02 8.24 -0.38
CA THR A 19 11.72 6.96 -0.26
C THR A 19 10.87 5.86 -0.87
N ARG A 20 11.53 4.87 -1.47
CA ARG A 20 10.85 3.65 -1.91
C ARG A 20 10.77 2.65 -0.76
N PRO A 21 9.76 1.76 -0.75
CA PRO A 21 9.76 0.62 0.15
C PRO A 21 10.99 -0.27 -0.06
N THR A 22 11.36 -1.01 0.98
CA THR A 22 12.37 -2.07 0.86
C THR A 22 11.66 -3.38 0.55
N PRO A 23 11.95 -4.04 -0.59
CA PRO A 23 11.24 -5.25 -1.01
C PRO A 23 11.60 -6.46 -0.15
N VAL A 24 10.71 -7.46 -0.14
CA VAL A 24 10.88 -8.74 0.57
C VAL A 24 10.83 -9.92 -0.38
N SER A 25 11.72 -10.89 -0.18
CA SER A 25 11.91 -11.99 -1.13
C SER A 25 10.81 -13.07 -1.12
N LYS A 26 10.08 -13.22 -0.01
CA LYS A 26 9.10 -14.32 0.19
C LYS A 26 7.93 -13.84 1.05
N PRO A 27 7.13 -12.88 0.57
CA PRO A 27 5.99 -12.38 1.33
C PRO A 27 4.95 -13.50 1.52
N LYS A 28 4.20 -13.41 2.61
CA LYS A 28 3.10 -14.33 2.94
C LYS A 28 2.02 -13.56 3.69
N THR A 29 0.76 -13.85 3.38
CA THR A 29 -0.39 -13.32 4.12
C THR A 29 -0.42 -13.96 5.50
N LEU A 30 -0.48 -13.15 6.55
CA LEU A 30 -0.74 -13.63 7.92
C LEU A 30 -2.22 -13.47 8.27
N SER A 31 -2.75 -12.27 8.06
CA SER A 31 -4.15 -11.93 8.27
C SER A 31 -4.50 -10.68 7.46
N ILE A 32 -5.76 -10.57 7.07
CA ILE A 32 -6.33 -9.37 6.43
C ILE A 32 -7.55 -8.96 7.26
N ASN A 33 -7.68 -7.66 7.53
CA ASN A 33 -8.91 -7.10 8.06
C ASN A 33 -9.88 -6.85 6.89
N TYR A 34 -10.74 -7.83 6.61
CA TYR A 34 -11.69 -7.76 5.50
C TYR A 34 -12.78 -6.70 5.70
N GLU A 35 -13.16 -6.42 6.94
CA GLU A 35 -14.13 -5.37 7.26
C GLU A 35 -13.57 -4.01 6.85
N LEU A 36 -12.35 -3.69 7.32
CA LEU A 36 -11.67 -2.45 6.95
C LEU A 36 -11.34 -2.37 5.45
N ALA A 37 -10.92 -3.48 4.84
CA ALA A 37 -10.66 -3.51 3.40
C ALA A 37 -11.91 -3.11 2.60
N ASN A 38 -13.08 -3.62 3.00
CA ASN A 38 -14.35 -3.27 2.39
C ASN A 38 -14.74 -1.80 2.65
N GLU A 39 -14.54 -1.29 3.87
CA GLU A 39 -14.74 0.14 4.17
C GLU A 39 -13.89 1.07 3.30
N LEU A 40 -12.64 0.67 3.06
CA LEU A 40 -11.69 1.41 2.23
C LEU A 40 -11.87 1.17 0.73
N SER A 41 -12.77 0.26 0.31
CA SER A 41 -12.96 -0.18 -1.08
C SER A 41 -11.78 -0.90 -1.73
N ILE A 42 -10.89 -1.48 -0.90
CA ILE A 42 -9.73 -2.25 -1.35
C ILE A 42 -10.21 -3.59 -1.92
N ASP A 43 -9.89 -3.84 -3.19
CA ASP A 43 -10.15 -5.12 -3.83
C ASP A 43 -9.24 -6.20 -3.23
N THR A 44 -9.84 -7.20 -2.59
CA THR A 44 -9.12 -8.33 -2.00
C THR A 44 -9.24 -9.62 -2.80
N SER A 45 -9.73 -9.56 -4.04
CA SER A 45 -9.92 -10.74 -4.89
C SER A 45 -8.61 -11.29 -5.50
N ASP A 46 -7.63 -10.42 -5.75
CA ASP A 46 -6.30 -10.79 -6.23
C ASP A 46 -5.29 -10.79 -5.06
N GLU A 47 -5.13 -11.96 -4.43
CA GLU A 47 -4.20 -12.14 -3.31
C GLU A 47 -2.74 -11.89 -3.71
N MET A 48 -2.32 -12.24 -4.93
CA MET A 48 -0.92 -12.03 -5.35
C MET A 48 -0.61 -10.54 -5.50
N GLN A 49 -1.52 -9.78 -6.09
CA GLN A 49 -1.37 -8.33 -6.21
C GLN A 49 -1.38 -7.64 -4.84
N LEU A 50 -2.30 -8.04 -3.96
CA LEU A 50 -2.31 -7.59 -2.55
C LEU A 50 -0.96 -7.82 -1.89
N LEU A 51 -0.41 -9.02 -2.06
CA LEU A 51 0.86 -9.41 -1.48
C LEU A 51 2.01 -8.53 -1.97
N GLU A 52 2.07 -8.23 -3.26
CA GLU A 52 3.08 -7.38 -3.86
C GLU A 52 3.02 -5.93 -3.34
N TYR A 53 1.82 -5.37 -3.18
CA TYR A 53 1.63 -4.02 -2.66
C TYR A 53 1.93 -3.93 -1.15
N PHE A 54 1.32 -4.80 -0.35
CA PHE A 54 1.45 -4.75 1.11
C PHE A 54 2.79 -5.23 1.64
N SER A 55 3.63 -5.84 0.78
CA SER A 55 5.00 -6.23 1.13
C SER A 55 6.07 -5.27 0.58
N GLY A 56 5.67 -4.17 -0.06
CA GLY A 56 6.59 -3.17 -0.59
C GLY A 56 7.38 -3.64 -1.82
N ASN A 57 6.94 -4.69 -2.49
CA ASN A 57 7.55 -5.16 -3.72
C ASN A 57 7.10 -4.34 -4.93
N THR A 58 5.87 -3.82 -4.90
CA THR A 58 5.29 -2.95 -5.92
C THR A 58 4.56 -1.76 -5.28
N VAL A 59 4.56 -0.60 -5.94
CA VAL A 59 3.74 0.56 -5.54
C VAL A 59 2.56 0.64 -6.51
N PRO A 60 1.30 0.76 -6.02
CA PRO A 60 0.11 0.90 -6.85
C PRO A 60 0.18 2.10 -7.80
#